data_AF-A0A1Z9BVG0-F1
#
_entry.id   AF-A0A1Z9BVG0-F1
#
_cell.length_a   1.000
_cell.length_b   1.000
_cell.length_c   1.000
_cell.angle_alpha   90.00
_cell.angle_beta   90.00
_cell.angle_gamma   90.00
#
_symmetry.space_group_name_H-M   'P 1'
#
loop_
_entity.id
_entity.type
_entity.pdbx_description
1 polymer ?
#
loop_
_entity_poly.entity_id
_entity_poly.type
_entity_poly.pdbx_seq_one_letter_code
_entity_poly.pdbx_strand_id
1 'polypeptide(L)'
;MRKRAVSRVAVPAIVTAGDGRAAKAVYGENKVFLPVAGTPMVARLVTTLQAVPEVSEVWVVGRRARLEEIFDQKFRQTLSKPLFLVEQGRNLLENAWETYRRTLSRDPDQGRDPVGDEVDQAILYLSGDLPFATPQEISAFVRQGLSLPGCDYALGLAPAAALEDFKPQAPGSPGIEVAFFNLREGRLRQNNLHLARPARLGKRDRVEDMYEHRHQKKFWNMAVLAWKLFFSRAAGPWIVFLYLLMHGAGWADRWRLKGLANWLRSGVTIARNESVISRVLDTHFRFVVTEAGGCAIDVDTDAEYDAVQARFDEWKRLQDARSEALYGPPALPAPQNSTDSSQKKEA
;
A
#
# COMPACT_ATOMS: atom_id res chain seq x y z
N MET A 1 -25.50 22.74 24.40
CA MET A 1 -24.12 22.30 24.05
C MET A 1 -24.17 21.50 22.75
N ARG A 2 -23.81 22.11 21.62
CA ARG A 2 -23.63 21.38 20.36
C ARG A 2 -22.38 20.53 20.50
N LYS A 3 -22.52 19.20 20.43
CA LYS A 3 -21.38 18.28 20.26
C LYS A 3 -20.61 18.78 19.04
N ARG A 4 -19.38 19.28 19.23
CA ARG A 4 -18.44 19.51 18.13
C ARG A 4 -18.32 18.17 17.40
N ALA A 5 -18.83 18.10 16.18
CA ALA A 5 -18.49 17.01 15.29
C ALA A 5 -16.97 16.99 15.20
N VAL A 6 -16.35 15.89 15.64
CA VAL A 6 -14.94 15.64 15.35
C VAL A 6 -14.83 15.71 13.84
N SER A 7 -14.11 16.70 13.30
CA SER A 7 -13.86 16.74 11.86
C SER A 7 -13.15 15.44 11.52
N ARG A 8 -13.83 14.54 10.81
CA ARG A 8 -13.19 13.31 10.33
C ARG A 8 -12.05 13.76 9.44
N VAL A 9 -10.82 13.45 9.84
CA VAL A 9 -9.64 13.69 9.00
C VAL A 9 -9.83 12.82 7.77
N ALA A 10 -9.97 13.46 6.61
CA ALA A 10 -10.22 12.80 5.35
C ALA A 10 -8.98 12.94 4.46
N VAL A 11 -8.56 11.84 3.84
CA VAL A 11 -7.35 11.75 3.01
C VAL A 11 -7.71 11.28 1.60
N PRO A 12 -7.16 11.89 0.54
CA PRO A 12 -7.21 11.30 -0.79
C PRO A 12 -6.47 9.97 -0.83
N ALA A 13 -7.00 9.01 -1.57
CA ALA A 13 -6.32 7.76 -1.89
C ALA A 13 -5.81 7.79 -3.33
N ILE A 14 -4.54 7.43 -3.54
CA ILE A 14 -3.91 7.28 -4.85
C ILE A 14 -3.60 5.80 -5.08
N VAL A 15 -4.23 5.22 -6.10
CA VAL A 15 -4.04 3.84 -6.53
C VAL A 15 -3.14 3.81 -7.75
N THR A 16 -1.99 3.15 -7.65
CA THR A 16 -1.06 2.99 -8.76
C THR A 16 -1.41 1.75 -9.58
N ALA A 17 -1.85 1.97 -10.82
CA ALA A 17 -2.28 0.97 -11.80
C ALA A 17 -1.49 1.05 -13.12
N GLY A 18 -0.27 1.58 -13.07
CA GLY A 18 0.56 1.77 -14.26
C GLY A 18 1.28 0.50 -14.74
N ASP A 19 1.66 0.48 -16.02
CA ASP A 19 2.40 -0.60 -16.69
C ASP A 19 3.80 -0.17 -17.17
N GLY A 20 4.43 0.77 -16.45
CA GLY A 20 5.81 1.21 -16.73
C GLY A 20 6.86 0.10 -16.66
N ARG A 21 8.12 0.41 -16.99
CA ARG A 21 9.24 -0.57 -17.19
C ARG A 21 9.47 -1.61 -16.08
N ALA A 22 9.00 -1.37 -14.87
CA ALA A 22 9.15 -2.28 -13.73
C ALA A 22 7.90 -3.15 -13.45
N ALA A 23 6.78 -2.92 -14.14
CA ALA A 23 5.56 -3.71 -14.00
C ALA A 23 5.79 -5.11 -14.57
N LYS A 24 5.67 -6.12 -13.71
CA LYS A 24 5.68 -7.52 -14.16
C LYS A 24 4.34 -7.85 -14.79
N ALA A 25 4.40 -8.38 -16.00
CA ALA A 25 3.24 -8.96 -16.63
C ALA A 25 2.94 -10.33 -16.02
N VAL A 26 1.66 -10.60 -15.82
CA VAL A 26 1.13 -11.89 -15.39
C VAL A 26 0.22 -12.36 -16.54
N TYR A 27 0.52 -13.51 -17.13
CA TYR A 27 -0.02 -13.94 -18.43
C TYR A 27 0.13 -12.90 -19.56
N GLY A 28 1.22 -12.13 -19.56
CA GLY A 28 1.45 -11.08 -20.58
C GLY A 28 0.60 -9.82 -20.39
N GLU A 29 -0.16 -9.74 -19.31
CA GLU A 29 -1.08 -8.65 -18.99
C GLU A 29 -0.60 -7.88 -17.74
N ASN A 30 -0.91 -6.58 -17.63
CA ASN A 30 -0.65 -5.89 -16.37
C ASN A 30 -1.63 -6.42 -15.30
N LYS A 31 -1.04 -7.00 -14.25
CA LYS A 31 -1.73 -7.63 -13.13
C LYS A 31 -2.92 -6.84 -12.58
N VAL A 32 -2.82 -5.52 -12.45
CA VAL A 32 -3.91 -4.70 -11.86
C VAL A 32 -5.23 -4.80 -12.61
N PHE A 33 -5.20 -5.19 -13.90
CA PHE A 33 -6.37 -5.34 -14.75
C PHE A 33 -6.89 -6.78 -14.84
N LEU A 34 -6.16 -7.75 -14.27
CA LEU A 34 -6.59 -9.13 -14.29
C LEU A 34 -7.87 -9.33 -13.45
N PRO A 35 -8.86 -10.07 -13.97
CA PRO A 35 -10.13 -10.28 -13.27
C PRO A 35 -10.01 -11.35 -12.20
N VAL A 36 -10.30 -10.99 -10.95
CA VAL A 36 -10.45 -11.94 -9.85
C VAL A 36 -11.92 -12.06 -9.51
N ALA A 37 -12.49 -13.27 -9.61
CA ALA A 37 -13.94 -13.51 -9.52
C ALA A 37 -14.76 -12.53 -10.38
N GLY A 38 -14.37 -12.40 -11.66
CA GLY A 38 -15.05 -11.59 -12.67
C GLY A 38 -14.86 -10.06 -12.54
N THR A 39 -14.11 -9.57 -11.55
CA THR A 39 -13.87 -8.13 -11.34
C THR A 39 -12.37 -7.83 -11.46
N PRO A 40 -11.94 -6.85 -12.30
CA PRO A 40 -10.55 -6.40 -12.33
C PRO A 40 -10.04 -6.00 -10.94
N MET A 41 -8.82 -6.40 -10.57
CA MET A 41 -8.27 -6.12 -9.23
C MET A 41 -8.30 -4.64 -8.86
N VAL A 42 -7.98 -3.74 -9.80
CA VAL A 42 -8.04 -2.29 -9.58
C VAL A 42 -9.47 -1.82 -9.27
N ALA A 43 -10.49 -2.36 -9.96
CA ALA A 43 -11.89 -2.01 -9.72
C ALA A 43 -12.37 -2.50 -8.35
N ARG A 44 -11.92 -3.70 -7.94
CA ARG A 44 -12.17 -4.25 -6.61
C ARG A 44 -11.58 -3.34 -5.53
N LEU A 45 -10.33 -2.92 -5.67
CA LEU A 45 -9.69 -2.04 -4.69
C LEU A 45 -10.36 -0.65 -4.63
N VAL A 46 -10.72 -0.06 -5.78
CA VAL A 46 -11.47 1.21 -5.81
C VAL A 46 -12.79 1.06 -5.05
N THR A 47 -13.51 -0.04 -5.25
CA THR A 47 -14.75 -0.36 -4.50
C THR A 47 -14.48 -0.47 -3.00
N THR A 48 -13.42 -1.16 -2.59
CA THR A 48 -13.00 -1.24 -1.19
C THR A 48 -12.74 0.15 -0.59
N LEU A 49 -12.05 1.04 -1.31
CA LEU A 49 -11.75 2.41 -0.86
C LEU A 49 -13.02 3.29 -0.71
N GLN A 50 -14.08 3.01 -1.47
CA GLN A 50 -15.37 3.68 -1.27
C GLN A 50 -15.93 3.45 0.14
N ALA A 51 -15.67 2.29 0.75
CA ALA A 51 -16.16 1.94 2.08
C ALA A 51 -15.24 2.39 3.23
N VAL A 52 -14.05 2.94 2.97
CA VAL A 52 -13.11 3.39 4.02
C VAL A 52 -13.51 4.79 4.53
N PRO A 53 -13.90 5.00 5.80
CA PRO A 53 -14.42 6.30 6.25
C PRO A 53 -13.47 7.48 6.11
N GLU A 54 -12.18 7.23 6.24
CA GLU A 54 -11.13 8.25 6.17
C GLU A 54 -10.78 8.65 4.74
N VAL A 55 -11.18 7.87 3.73
CA VAL A 55 -10.89 8.20 2.33
C VAL A 55 -11.91 9.21 1.83
N SER A 56 -11.48 10.39 1.37
CA SER A 56 -12.36 11.43 0.81
C SER A 56 -12.70 11.18 -0.66
N GLU A 57 -11.72 10.74 -1.44
CA GLU A 57 -11.78 10.59 -2.89
C GLU A 57 -10.68 9.62 -3.34
N VAL A 58 -10.86 9.03 -4.52
CA VAL A 58 -9.96 8.04 -5.09
C VAL A 58 -9.40 8.53 -6.40
N TRP A 59 -8.09 8.48 -6.54
CA TRP A 59 -7.33 8.84 -7.74
C TRP A 59 -6.64 7.58 -8.25
N VAL A 60 -6.89 7.19 -9.50
CA VAL A 60 -6.27 6.01 -10.10
C VAL A 60 -5.34 6.47 -11.21
N VAL A 61 -4.05 6.16 -11.06
CA VAL A 61 -3.01 6.52 -12.03
C VAL A 61 -2.58 5.31 -12.84
N GLY A 62 -2.72 5.38 -14.17
CA GLY A 62 -2.46 4.29 -15.10
C GLY A 62 -2.70 4.74 -16.55
N ARG A 63 -2.75 3.81 -17.52
CA ARG A 63 -3.19 4.15 -18.88
C ARG A 63 -4.66 4.58 -18.87
N ARG A 64 -4.94 5.87 -19.08
CA ARG A 64 -6.27 6.45 -18.91
C ARG A 64 -7.32 5.77 -19.78
N ALA A 65 -7.03 5.54 -21.06
CA ALA A 65 -7.97 4.89 -21.98
C ALA A 65 -8.46 3.52 -21.44
N ARG A 66 -7.53 2.72 -20.90
CA ARG A 66 -7.86 1.42 -20.30
C ARG A 66 -8.62 1.55 -18.98
N LEU A 67 -8.27 2.56 -18.18
CA LEU A 67 -9.00 2.86 -16.95
C LEU A 67 -10.44 3.30 -17.25
N GLU A 68 -10.66 4.06 -18.32
CA GLU A 68 -11.98 4.52 -18.75
C GLU A 68 -12.90 3.37 -19.20
N GLU A 69 -12.34 2.33 -19.84
CA GLU A 69 -13.08 1.11 -20.17
C GLU A 69 -13.56 0.36 -18.92
N ILE A 70 -12.73 0.29 -17.88
CA ILE A 70 -13.06 -0.41 -16.63
C ILE A 70 -14.01 0.41 -15.76
N PHE A 71 -13.72 1.71 -15.64
CA PHE A 71 -14.47 2.66 -14.83
C PHE A 71 -15.48 3.42 -15.69
N ASP A 72 -16.30 2.66 -16.41
CA ASP A 72 -17.35 3.18 -17.28
C ASP A 72 -18.44 3.92 -16.47
N GLN A 73 -19.41 4.49 -17.18
CA GLN A 73 -20.50 5.23 -16.55
C GLN A 73 -21.30 4.37 -15.56
N LYS A 74 -21.51 3.08 -15.88
CA LYS A 74 -22.27 2.15 -15.03
C LYS A 74 -21.54 1.87 -13.73
N PHE A 75 -20.24 1.63 -13.78
CA PHE A 75 -19.41 1.44 -12.60
C PHE A 75 -19.40 2.72 -11.75
N ARG A 76 -19.21 3.89 -12.36
CA ARG A 76 -19.18 5.18 -11.64
C ARG A 76 -20.47 5.48 -10.87
N GLN A 77 -21.63 5.05 -11.39
CA GLN A 77 -22.92 5.20 -10.70
C GLN A 77 -23.01 4.39 -9.40
N THR A 78 -22.15 3.38 -9.21
CA THR A 78 -22.10 2.60 -7.97
C THR A 78 -21.24 3.26 -6.87
N LEU A 79 -20.48 4.29 -7.21
CA LEU A 79 -19.52 4.92 -6.31
C LEU A 79 -20.20 6.00 -5.46
N SER A 80 -19.74 6.13 -4.20
CA SER A 80 -20.24 7.12 -3.26
C SER A 80 -19.31 8.33 -3.08
N LYS A 81 -18.06 8.18 -3.53
CA LYS A 81 -17.00 9.19 -3.45
C LYS A 81 -16.43 9.48 -4.84
N PRO A 82 -15.86 10.68 -5.04
CA PRO A 82 -15.25 11.03 -6.32
C PRO A 82 -14.17 10.03 -6.74
N LEU A 83 -14.14 9.72 -8.03
CA LEU A 83 -13.11 8.93 -8.70
C LEU A 83 -12.49 9.76 -9.82
N PHE A 84 -11.17 9.94 -9.77
CA PHE A 84 -10.39 10.64 -10.77
C PHE A 84 -9.45 9.67 -11.48
N LEU A 85 -9.41 9.72 -12.81
CA LEU A 85 -8.51 8.91 -13.63
C LEU A 85 -7.39 9.77 -14.16
N VAL A 86 -6.15 9.37 -13.88
CA VAL A 86 -4.95 10.14 -14.18
C VAL A 86 -4.06 9.33 -15.11
N GLU A 87 -3.60 9.96 -16.19
CA GLU A 87 -2.64 9.34 -17.08
C GLU A 87 -1.30 9.12 -16.35
N GLN A 88 -0.75 7.91 -16.50
CA GLN A 88 0.55 7.58 -15.94
C GLN A 88 1.69 8.37 -16.56
N GLY A 89 2.66 8.74 -15.74
CA GLY A 89 4.00 9.16 -16.13
C GLY A 89 4.94 7.96 -16.37
N ARG A 90 6.25 8.23 -16.33
CA ARG A 90 7.31 7.30 -16.72
C ARG A 90 7.62 6.25 -15.65
N ASN A 91 7.44 6.61 -14.38
CA ASN A 91 7.82 5.79 -13.23
C ASN A 91 6.86 5.97 -12.05
N LEU A 92 7.06 5.16 -11.00
CA LEU A 92 6.20 5.17 -9.82
C LEU A 92 6.27 6.50 -9.04
N LEU A 93 7.45 7.12 -8.95
CA LEU A 93 7.63 8.35 -8.18
C LEU A 93 6.92 9.53 -8.86
N GLU A 94 7.05 9.65 -10.18
CA GLU A 94 6.36 10.63 -11.02
C GLU A 94 4.85 10.42 -10.92
N ASN A 95 4.38 9.17 -11.01
CA ASN A 95 2.96 8.83 -10.79
C ASN A 95 2.47 9.29 -9.42
N ALA A 96 3.23 9.03 -8.35
CA ALA A 96 2.84 9.39 -7.00
C ALA A 96 2.87 10.91 -6.77
N TRP A 97 3.90 11.60 -7.26
CA TRP A 97 4.11 13.03 -7.06
C TRP A 97 3.17 13.88 -7.90
N GLU A 98 3.04 13.61 -9.21
CA GLU A 98 2.16 14.41 -10.07
C GLU A 98 0.69 14.14 -9.74
N THR A 99 0.31 12.93 -9.33
CA THR A 99 -1.05 12.68 -8.87
C THR A 99 -1.33 13.41 -7.56
N TYR A 100 -0.37 13.51 -6.63
CA TYR A 100 -0.50 14.37 -5.45
C TYR A 100 -0.75 15.83 -5.85
N ARG A 101 0.05 16.39 -6.77
CA ARG A 101 -0.15 17.77 -7.26
C ARG A 101 -1.52 17.99 -7.88
N ARG A 102 -2.07 16.98 -8.58
CA ARG A 102 -3.42 16.97 -9.14
C ARG A 102 -4.52 16.90 -8.08
N THR A 103 -4.26 16.24 -6.95
CA THR A 103 -5.20 16.29 -5.81
C THR A 103 -5.34 17.70 -5.24
N LEU A 104 -4.28 18.51 -5.28
CA LEU A 104 -4.28 19.89 -4.78
C LEU A 104 -5.08 20.85 -5.67
N SER A 105 -5.02 20.67 -6.98
CA SER A 105 -5.82 21.43 -7.95
C SER A 105 -7.25 20.87 -8.10
N ARG A 106 -7.48 19.63 -7.68
CA ARG A 106 -8.68 18.84 -7.96
C ARG A 106 -8.96 18.71 -9.46
N ASP A 107 -7.89 18.66 -10.25
CA ASP A 107 -7.91 18.53 -11.71
C ASP A 107 -7.06 17.31 -12.12
N PRO A 108 -7.63 16.31 -12.82
CA PRO A 108 -6.91 15.10 -13.24
C PRO A 108 -5.84 15.35 -14.30
N ASP A 109 -5.84 16.50 -14.96
CA ASP A 109 -4.91 16.85 -16.04
C ASP A 109 -3.84 17.82 -15.57
N GLN A 110 -4.19 18.76 -14.69
CA GLN A 110 -3.29 19.82 -14.25
C GLN A 110 -2.97 19.72 -12.75
N GLY A 111 -1.70 19.53 -12.41
CA GLY A 111 -1.22 19.59 -11.02
C GLY A 111 -0.71 20.97 -10.63
N ARG A 112 -0.69 21.26 -9.33
CA ARG A 112 -0.01 22.44 -8.76
C ARG A 112 0.83 22.08 -7.54
N ASP A 113 1.72 22.99 -7.19
CA ASP A 113 2.54 22.82 -5.98
C ASP A 113 1.74 23.16 -4.71
N PRO A 114 2.04 22.50 -3.58
CA PRO A 114 1.38 22.76 -2.30
C PRO A 114 1.72 24.15 -1.77
N VAL A 115 0.73 24.81 -1.17
CA VAL A 115 0.87 26.12 -0.53
C VAL A 115 0.31 26.08 0.90
N GLY A 116 0.93 26.85 1.82
CA GLY A 116 0.47 26.94 3.21
C GLY A 116 0.37 25.57 3.88
N ASP A 117 -0.78 25.28 4.49
CA ASP A 117 -1.02 24.05 5.27
C ASP A 117 -1.14 22.79 4.39
N GLU A 118 -1.23 22.92 3.06
CA GLU A 118 -1.29 21.78 2.13
C GLU A 118 -0.01 20.95 2.13
N VAL A 119 1.10 21.53 2.60
CA VAL A 119 2.35 20.79 2.82
C VAL A 119 2.16 19.64 3.82
N ASP A 120 1.15 19.74 4.69
CA ASP A 120 0.83 18.73 5.69
C ASP A 120 -0.28 17.76 5.25
N GLN A 121 -0.78 17.89 4.02
CA GLN A 121 -1.80 17.00 3.48
C GLN A 121 -1.24 15.58 3.36
N ALA A 122 -1.87 14.67 4.10
CA ALA A 122 -1.58 13.25 4.03
C ALA A 122 -2.33 12.60 2.85
N ILE A 123 -1.64 11.72 2.16
CA ILE A 123 -2.14 10.95 1.03
C ILE A 123 -1.92 9.46 1.33
N LEU A 124 -2.96 8.67 1.08
CA LEU A 124 -2.87 7.22 1.15
C LEU A 124 -2.51 6.68 -0.25
N TYR A 125 -1.34 6.07 -0.39
CA TYR A 125 -0.92 5.38 -1.61
C TYR A 125 -1.06 3.86 -1.46
N LEU A 126 -1.59 3.22 -2.50
CA LEU A 126 -1.68 1.76 -2.60
C LEU A 126 -1.42 1.27 -4.03
N SER A 127 -0.99 0.02 -4.16
CA SER A 127 -0.94 -0.67 -5.47
C SER A 127 -2.33 -1.18 -5.87
N GLY A 128 -2.62 -1.27 -7.18
CA GLY A 128 -3.92 -1.68 -7.71
C GLY A 128 -4.21 -3.19 -7.70
N ASP A 129 -3.29 -4.01 -7.21
CA ASP A 129 -3.28 -5.48 -7.28
C ASP A 129 -3.49 -6.15 -5.91
N LEU A 130 -4.37 -5.57 -5.08
CA LEU A 130 -4.67 -6.03 -3.72
C LEU A 130 -6.06 -6.68 -3.63
N PRO A 131 -6.23 -7.94 -4.09
CA PRO A 131 -7.55 -8.57 -4.20
C PRO A 131 -8.23 -8.81 -2.86
N PHE A 132 -7.46 -8.85 -1.76
CA PHE A 132 -7.95 -9.17 -0.41
C PHE A 132 -7.94 -7.97 0.55
N ALA A 133 -7.68 -6.76 0.06
CA ALA A 133 -7.75 -5.57 0.90
C ALA A 133 -9.19 -5.36 1.44
N THR A 134 -9.31 -5.12 2.75
CA THR A 134 -10.59 -4.86 3.40
C THR A 134 -10.70 -3.39 3.84
N PRO A 135 -11.91 -2.80 3.85
CA PRO A 135 -12.08 -1.42 4.28
C PRO A 135 -11.61 -1.20 5.73
N GLN A 136 -11.81 -2.20 6.58
CA GLN A 136 -11.42 -2.15 7.99
C GLN A 136 -9.90 -2.13 8.17
N GLU A 137 -9.15 -2.97 7.44
CA GLU A 137 -7.69 -2.98 7.52
C GLU A 137 -7.10 -1.64 7.06
N ILE A 138 -7.61 -1.09 5.94
CA ILE A 138 -7.18 0.21 5.44
C ILE A 138 -7.54 1.32 6.43
N SER A 139 -8.76 1.30 6.99
CA SER A 139 -9.20 2.28 7.99
C SER A 139 -8.33 2.25 9.25
N ALA A 140 -8.03 1.06 9.77
CA ALA A 140 -7.15 0.88 10.92
C ALA A 140 -5.75 1.45 10.65
N PHE A 141 -5.17 1.13 9.49
CA PHE A 141 -3.88 1.67 9.06
C PHE A 141 -3.88 3.21 8.99
N VAL A 142 -4.88 3.80 8.32
CA VAL A 142 -4.97 5.26 8.16
C VAL A 142 -5.13 5.96 9.51
N ARG A 143 -6.03 5.47 10.36
CA ARG A 143 -6.24 6.05 11.71
C ARG A 143 -4.97 5.98 12.55
N GLN A 144 -4.30 4.83 12.55
CA GLN A 144 -3.07 4.66 13.30
C GLN A 144 -1.98 5.57 12.76
N GLY A 145 -1.77 5.59 11.44
CA GLY A 145 -0.79 6.45 10.79
C GLY A 145 -1.00 7.94 11.09
N LEU A 146 -2.24 8.43 11.02
CA LEU A 146 -2.59 9.81 11.34
C LEU A 146 -2.44 10.15 12.83
N SER A 147 -2.58 9.16 13.72
CA SER A 147 -2.41 9.35 15.16
C SER A 147 -0.95 9.44 15.61
N LEU A 148 0.00 9.04 14.76
CA LEU A 148 1.42 9.04 15.10
C LEU A 148 1.98 10.48 15.12
N PRO A 149 2.48 10.97 16.28
CA PRO A 149 2.98 12.33 16.39
C PRO A 149 4.15 12.61 15.44
N GLY A 150 4.02 13.67 14.64
CA GLY A 150 5.06 14.11 13.71
C GLY A 150 5.42 13.09 12.63
N CYS A 151 4.57 12.09 12.36
CA CYS A 151 4.85 11.08 11.34
C CYS A 151 4.49 11.60 9.95
N ASP A 152 5.48 11.81 9.09
CA ASP A 152 5.30 12.29 7.72
C ASP A 152 5.15 11.15 6.72
N TYR A 153 5.62 9.94 7.08
CA TYR A 153 5.50 8.76 6.23
C TYR A 153 5.34 7.51 7.09
N ALA A 154 4.12 6.95 7.09
CA ALA A 154 3.83 5.64 7.64
C ALA A 154 3.83 4.56 6.54
N LEU A 155 4.52 3.45 6.78
CA LEU A 155 4.53 2.26 5.92
C LEU A 155 3.93 1.07 6.64
N GLY A 156 3.02 0.36 5.99
CA GLY A 156 2.35 -0.77 6.61
C GLY A 156 3.17 -2.06 6.61
N LEU A 157 3.02 -2.84 7.67
CA LEU A 157 3.58 -4.16 7.86
C LEU A 157 2.48 -5.15 8.22
N ALA A 158 2.62 -6.41 7.82
CA ALA A 158 1.78 -7.51 8.26
C ALA A 158 2.63 -8.59 8.93
N PRO A 159 2.22 -9.13 10.09
CA PRO A 159 2.93 -10.23 10.72
C PRO A 159 2.71 -11.54 9.97
N ALA A 160 3.68 -12.45 10.06
CA ALA A 160 3.59 -13.75 9.40
C ALA A 160 2.33 -14.55 9.77
N ALA A 161 1.86 -14.41 11.01
CA ALA A 161 0.63 -15.05 11.48
C ALA A 161 -0.62 -14.60 10.69
N ALA A 162 -0.67 -13.34 10.26
CA ALA A 162 -1.75 -12.80 9.43
C ALA A 162 -1.76 -13.37 8.00
N LEU A 163 -0.67 -14.02 7.58
CA LEU A 163 -0.50 -14.53 6.21
C LEU A 163 -0.56 -16.06 6.11
N GLU A 164 -0.82 -16.77 7.22
CA GLU A 164 -0.83 -18.24 7.24
C GLU A 164 -1.90 -18.84 6.31
N ASP A 165 -3.09 -18.24 6.24
CA ASP A 165 -4.20 -18.77 5.42
C ASP A 165 -3.90 -18.73 3.91
N PHE A 166 -3.06 -17.79 3.49
CA PHE A 166 -2.68 -17.61 2.09
C PHE A 166 -1.60 -18.61 1.65
N LYS A 167 -0.95 -19.32 2.57
CA LYS A 167 0.11 -20.27 2.23
C LYS A 167 -0.47 -21.57 1.65
N PRO A 168 0.33 -22.31 0.86
CA PRO A 168 0.03 -23.69 0.52
C PRO A 168 -0.15 -24.52 1.79
N GLN A 169 -1.30 -25.19 1.94
CA GLN A 169 -1.60 -26.03 3.10
C GLN A 169 -0.98 -27.43 2.99
N ALA A 170 -0.73 -27.86 1.76
CA ALA A 170 -0.04 -29.10 1.43
C ALA A 170 0.89 -28.89 0.22
N PRO A 171 1.92 -29.74 0.03
CA PRO A 171 2.76 -29.69 -1.17
C PRO A 171 1.90 -29.76 -2.45
N GLY A 172 2.12 -28.81 -3.36
CA GLY A 172 1.38 -28.71 -4.61
C GLY A 172 -0.03 -28.10 -4.51
N SER A 173 -0.49 -27.74 -3.29
CA SER A 173 -1.75 -27.00 -3.14
C SER A 173 -1.60 -25.52 -3.53
N PRO A 174 -2.66 -24.87 -4.05
CA PRO A 174 -2.60 -23.45 -4.37
C PRO A 174 -2.35 -22.58 -3.13
N GLY A 175 -1.37 -21.68 -3.23
CA GLY A 175 -1.00 -20.75 -2.17
C GLY A 175 0.05 -19.75 -2.62
N ILE A 176 0.30 -18.75 -1.77
CA ILE A 176 1.24 -17.65 -2.00
C ILE A 176 2.33 -17.71 -0.94
N GLU A 177 3.58 -17.79 -1.38
CA GLU A 177 4.75 -17.72 -0.49
C GLU A 177 5.38 -16.33 -0.55
N VAL A 178 5.39 -15.63 0.59
CA VAL A 178 5.95 -14.28 0.68
C VAL A 178 7.31 -14.27 1.41
N ALA A 179 8.13 -13.28 1.08
CA ALA A 179 9.38 -13.02 1.80
C ALA A 179 9.12 -12.19 3.07
N PHE A 180 9.78 -12.57 4.18
CA PHE A 180 9.67 -11.89 5.47
C PHE A 180 10.98 -11.20 5.85
N PHE A 181 10.84 -10.04 6.50
CA PHE A 181 11.88 -9.42 7.30
C PHE A 181 11.86 -10.03 8.71
N ASN A 182 13.02 -10.47 9.18
CA ASN A 182 13.17 -11.05 10.51
C ASN A 182 13.71 -9.98 11.45
N LEU A 183 12.81 -9.39 12.22
CA LEU A 183 13.12 -8.36 13.22
C LEU A 183 13.03 -8.93 14.63
N ARG A 184 13.56 -8.19 15.61
CA ARG A 184 13.36 -8.52 17.04
C ARG A 184 11.88 -8.62 17.40
N GLU A 185 11.05 -7.73 16.86
CA GLU A 185 9.61 -7.67 17.11
C GLU A 185 8.84 -8.83 16.46
N GLY A 186 9.40 -9.47 15.44
CA GLY A 186 8.78 -10.63 14.81
C GLY A 186 9.15 -10.79 13.34
N ARG A 187 8.45 -11.72 12.69
CA ARG A 187 8.53 -11.94 11.23
C ARG A 187 7.46 -11.10 10.56
N LEU A 188 7.89 -10.09 9.80
CA LEU A 188 7.00 -9.08 9.23
C LEU A 188 7.20 -9.01 7.70
N ARG A 189 6.11 -8.84 6.97
CA ARG A 189 6.08 -8.55 5.53
C ARG A 189 5.66 -7.10 5.37
N GLN A 190 6.37 -6.34 4.53
CA GLN A 190 5.87 -5.03 4.12
C GLN A 190 4.56 -5.22 3.36
N ASN A 191 3.53 -4.47 3.73
CA ASN A 191 2.27 -4.44 2.99
C ASN A 191 2.30 -3.30 1.94
N ASN A 192 1.26 -3.18 1.13
CA ASN A 192 1.18 -2.17 0.06
C ASN A 192 0.45 -0.88 0.49
N LEU A 193 0.39 -0.58 1.80
CA LEU A 193 -0.20 0.64 2.35
C LEU A 193 0.89 1.65 2.71
N HIS A 194 0.77 2.85 2.17
CA HIS A 194 1.68 3.95 2.42
C HIS A 194 0.86 5.21 2.74
N LEU A 195 1.03 5.80 3.91
CA LEU A 195 0.41 7.09 4.25
C LEU A 195 1.53 8.12 4.36
N ALA A 196 1.58 9.09 3.44
CA ALA A 196 2.67 10.05 3.38
C ALA A 196 2.16 11.49 3.23
N ARG A 197 2.93 12.45 3.74
CA ARG A 197 2.86 13.87 3.42
C ARG A 197 3.90 14.16 2.35
N PRO A 198 3.56 14.12 1.05
CA PRO A 198 4.56 14.09 -0.01
C PRO A 198 5.45 15.34 -0.01
N ALA A 199 4.86 16.49 0.33
CA ALA A 199 5.58 17.76 0.44
C ALA A 199 6.68 17.74 1.52
N ARG A 200 6.54 16.94 2.58
CA ARG A 200 7.49 16.81 3.70
C ARG A 200 8.62 15.80 3.46
N LEU A 201 8.62 15.08 2.34
CA LEU A 201 9.71 14.17 1.98
C LEU A 201 10.89 14.97 1.43
N GLY A 202 12.01 15.04 2.18
CA GLY A 202 13.17 15.84 1.80
C GLY A 202 13.96 15.28 0.61
N LYS A 203 14.05 13.95 0.46
CA LYS A 203 14.84 13.29 -0.61
C LYS A 203 14.01 12.29 -1.41
N ARG A 204 13.02 12.80 -2.14
CA ARG A 204 12.07 12.01 -2.94
C ARG A 204 12.75 11.11 -3.98
N ASP A 205 13.79 11.60 -4.65
CA ASP A 205 14.50 10.84 -5.70
C ASP A 205 15.13 9.54 -5.17
N ARG A 206 15.46 9.48 -3.87
CA ARG A 206 15.96 8.25 -3.23
C ARG A 206 14.89 7.17 -3.10
N VAL A 207 13.61 7.55 -3.10
CA VAL A 207 12.49 6.60 -3.13
C VAL A 207 12.47 5.86 -4.47
N GLU A 208 12.69 6.57 -5.57
CA GLU A 208 12.78 5.96 -6.91
C GLU A 208 13.97 5.00 -6.99
N ASP A 209 15.16 5.45 -6.59
CA ASP A 209 16.35 4.59 -6.50
C ASP A 209 16.02 3.30 -5.72
N MET A 210 15.37 3.39 -4.56
CA MET A 210 15.04 2.22 -3.75
C MET A 210 14.04 1.28 -4.45
N TYR A 211 13.05 1.82 -5.18
CA TYR A 211 12.06 1.02 -5.91
C TYR A 211 12.63 0.33 -7.15
N GLU A 212 13.49 1.00 -7.93
CA GLU A 212 14.15 0.37 -9.08
C GLU A 212 15.00 -0.84 -8.67
N HIS A 213 15.63 -0.75 -7.49
CA HIS A 213 16.45 -1.84 -6.96
C HIS A 213 15.61 -2.94 -6.28
N ARG A 214 14.37 -2.66 -5.83
CA ARG A 214 13.43 -3.65 -5.24
C ARG A 214 13.10 -4.80 -6.20
N HIS A 215 13.07 -4.54 -7.52
CA HIS A 215 12.70 -5.55 -8.52
C HIS A 215 13.87 -6.42 -8.99
N GLN A 216 15.11 -6.11 -8.61
CA GLN A 216 16.29 -6.82 -9.08
C GLN A 216 16.64 -8.02 -8.17
N LYS A 217 15.93 -9.14 -8.37
CA LYS A 217 16.18 -10.43 -7.70
C LYS A 217 17.45 -11.15 -8.21
N LYS A 218 18.64 -10.59 -8.03
CA LYS A 218 19.92 -11.33 -8.21
C LYS A 218 20.91 -11.01 -7.08
N PHE A 219 21.55 -12.06 -6.55
CA PHE A 219 22.52 -11.99 -5.44
C PHE A 219 23.68 -11.01 -5.69
N TRP A 220 24.11 -10.86 -6.95
CA TRP A 220 25.09 -9.87 -7.39
C TRP A 220 24.63 -8.41 -7.24
N ASN A 221 23.33 -8.14 -7.38
CA ASN A 221 22.79 -6.78 -7.29
C ASN A 221 22.52 -6.37 -5.85
N MET A 222 22.37 -7.33 -4.92
CA MET A 222 22.42 -7.05 -3.47
C MET A 222 23.82 -6.54 -3.06
N ALA A 223 24.89 -7.07 -3.66
CA ALA A 223 26.24 -6.55 -3.46
C ALA A 223 26.43 -5.16 -4.06
N VAL A 224 25.84 -4.87 -5.23
CA VAL A 224 25.86 -3.53 -5.87
C VAL A 224 25.06 -2.51 -5.06
N LEU A 225 23.86 -2.86 -4.58
CA LEU A 225 23.05 -1.99 -3.72
C LEU A 225 23.76 -1.74 -2.39
N ALA A 226 24.32 -2.78 -1.76
CA ALA A 226 25.16 -2.66 -0.57
C ALA A 226 26.38 -1.77 -0.83
N TRP A 227 27.06 -1.91 -1.97
CA TRP A 227 28.20 -1.09 -2.39
C TRP A 227 27.82 0.37 -2.64
N LYS A 228 26.73 0.64 -3.35
CA LYS A 228 26.24 2.00 -3.63
C LYS A 228 25.75 2.70 -2.36
N LEU A 229 25.13 1.96 -1.43
CA LEU A 229 24.76 2.45 -0.10
C LEU A 229 25.99 2.69 0.78
N PHE A 230 27.00 1.81 0.71
CA PHE A 230 28.29 1.94 1.40
C PHE A 230 29.05 3.20 0.98
N PHE A 231 28.98 3.59 -0.31
CA PHE A 231 29.57 4.83 -0.84
C PHE A 231 28.63 6.05 -0.81
N SER A 232 27.36 5.89 -0.44
CA SER A 232 26.46 7.02 -0.25
C SER A 232 26.75 7.71 1.09
N ARG A 233 27.12 9.00 1.03
CA ARG A 233 27.51 9.83 2.20
C ARG A 233 26.44 9.95 3.31
N ALA A 234 25.24 9.42 3.12
CA ALA A 234 24.13 9.58 4.04
C ALA A 234 23.87 8.37 4.96
N ALA A 235 24.41 7.16 4.68
CA ALA A 235 24.01 5.99 5.48
C ALA A 235 24.96 4.77 5.55
N GLY A 236 26.21 4.86 5.09
CA GLY A 236 27.37 4.08 5.59
C GLY A 236 27.32 2.53 5.66
N PRO A 237 28.39 1.91 6.21
CA PRO A 237 28.51 0.45 6.43
C PRO A 237 27.41 -0.15 7.32
N TRP A 238 26.67 0.70 8.06
CA TRP A 238 25.62 0.27 8.97
C TRP A 238 24.38 -0.28 8.28
N ILE A 239 23.96 0.29 7.14
CA ILE A 239 22.84 -0.28 6.36
C ILE A 239 23.21 -1.67 5.85
N VAL A 240 24.43 -1.84 5.35
CA VAL A 240 24.94 -3.14 4.89
C VAL A 240 24.97 -4.14 6.05
N PHE A 241 25.42 -3.73 7.23
CA PHE A 241 25.41 -4.56 8.42
C PHE A 241 24.00 -5.01 8.84
N LEU A 242 23.04 -4.09 8.92
CA LEU A 242 21.64 -4.44 9.24
C LEU A 242 21.02 -5.34 8.18
N TYR A 243 21.32 -5.09 6.92
CA TYR A 243 20.88 -5.93 5.80
C TYR A 243 21.40 -7.36 5.95
N LEU A 244 22.70 -7.54 6.21
CA LEU A 244 23.33 -8.84 6.41
C LEU A 244 22.76 -9.57 7.63
N LEU A 245 22.55 -8.87 8.75
CA LEU A 245 21.91 -9.45 9.94
C LEU A 245 20.50 -9.95 9.64
N MET A 246 19.70 -9.16 8.91
CA MET A 246 18.32 -9.50 8.58
C MET A 246 18.23 -10.71 7.64
N HIS A 247 19.12 -10.78 6.64
CA HIS A 247 19.20 -11.92 5.72
C HIS A 247 19.76 -13.17 6.40
N GLY A 248 20.78 -12.99 7.25
CA GLY A 248 21.35 -14.06 8.07
C GLY A 248 20.32 -14.65 9.03
N ALA A 249 19.51 -13.81 9.68
CA ALA A 249 18.41 -14.26 10.53
C ALA A 249 17.37 -15.07 9.74
N GLY A 250 17.01 -14.61 8.54
CA GLY A 250 16.10 -15.35 7.65
C GLY A 250 16.66 -16.68 7.17
N TRP A 251 17.95 -16.75 6.86
CA TRP A 251 18.63 -18.01 6.54
C TRP A 251 18.63 -18.96 7.74
N ALA A 252 19.01 -18.48 8.93
CA ALA A 252 19.03 -19.29 10.15
C ALA A 252 17.63 -19.82 10.51
N ASP A 253 16.58 -19.02 10.35
CA ASP A 253 15.19 -19.44 10.59
C ASP A 253 14.75 -20.56 9.63
N ARG A 254 15.09 -20.46 8.34
CA ARG A 254 14.80 -21.51 7.34
C ARG A 254 15.49 -22.84 7.69
N TRP A 255 16.67 -22.79 8.28
CA TRP A 255 17.44 -23.95 8.72
C TRP A 255 17.09 -24.42 10.14
N ARG A 256 16.00 -23.89 10.73
CA ARG A 256 15.52 -24.20 12.08
C ARG A 256 16.54 -23.90 13.20
N LEU A 257 17.54 -23.04 12.93
CA LEU A 257 18.54 -22.59 13.89
C LEU A 257 18.00 -21.44 14.75
N LYS A 258 16.96 -21.71 15.55
CA LYS A 258 16.20 -20.69 16.29
C LYS A 258 17.06 -19.79 17.18
N GLY A 259 18.07 -20.36 17.86
CA GLY A 259 18.98 -19.59 18.72
C GLY A 259 19.80 -18.55 17.94
N LEU A 260 20.38 -18.96 16.81
CA LEU A 260 21.14 -18.07 15.93
C LEU A 260 20.24 -17.02 15.27
N ALA A 261 19.04 -17.41 14.81
CA ALA A 261 18.06 -16.49 14.25
C ALA A 261 17.65 -15.42 15.27
N ASN A 262 17.40 -15.82 16.52
CA ASN A 262 17.07 -14.91 17.62
C ASN A 262 18.22 -13.97 17.97
N TRP A 263 19.45 -14.47 17.99
CA TRP A 263 20.63 -13.64 18.25
C TRP A 263 20.83 -12.60 17.14
N LEU A 264 20.80 -13.03 15.86
CA LEU A 264 20.96 -12.14 14.71
C LEU A 264 19.87 -11.06 14.65
N ARG A 265 18.59 -11.43 14.87
CA ARG A 265 17.48 -10.47 14.81
C ARG A 265 17.40 -9.54 16.03
N SER A 266 18.02 -9.89 17.16
CA SER A 266 18.01 -9.05 18.38
C SER A 266 18.57 -7.64 18.13
N GLY A 267 19.52 -7.52 17.20
CA GLY A 267 20.11 -6.25 16.79
C GLY A 267 19.29 -5.46 15.75
N VAL A 268 18.26 -6.06 15.16
CA VAL A 268 17.48 -5.47 14.06
C VAL A 268 16.06 -5.20 14.55
N THR A 269 15.82 -3.98 15.03
CA THR A 269 14.52 -3.57 15.58
C THR A 269 13.77 -2.67 14.61
N ILE A 270 12.44 -2.63 14.72
CA ILE A 270 11.59 -1.65 14.00
C ILE A 270 12.13 -0.24 14.20
N ALA A 271 12.32 0.20 15.44
CA ALA A 271 12.81 1.55 15.76
C ALA A 271 14.17 1.89 15.13
N ARG A 272 15.09 0.92 15.03
CA ARG A 272 16.38 1.12 14.35
C ARG A 272 16.19 1.29 12.85
N ASN A 273 15.34 0.46 12.23
CA ASN A 273 15.02 0.59 10.81
C ASN A 273 14.33 1.94 10.51
N GLU A 274 13.37 2.37 11.34
CA GLU A 274 12.71 3.68 11.20
C GLU A 274 13.73 4.83 11.25
N SER A 275 14.66 4.79 12.20
CA SER A 275 15.71 5.82 12.33
C SER A 275 16.64 5.88 11.10
N VAL A 276 16.96 4.72 10.53
CA VAL A 276 17.79 4.63 9.32
C VAL A 276 17.01 5.15 8.11
N ILE A 277 15.78 4.70 7.90
CA ILE A 277 14.93 5.12 6.77
C ILE A 277 14.64 6.62 6.86
N SER A 278 14.34 7.14 8.05
CA SER A 278 14.13 8.57 8.30
C SER A 278 15.33 9.42 7.84
N ARG A 279 16.56 8.97 8.13
CA ARG A 279 17.79 9.66 7.68
C ARG A 279 18.03 9.54 6.18
N VAL A 280 17.69 8.39 5.58
CA VAL A 280 17.86 8.16 4.15
C VAL A 280 16.90 9.05 3.35
N LEU A 281 15.62 9.08 3.75
CA LEU A 281 14.57 9.82 3.06
C LEU A 281 14.46 11.29 3.49
N ASP A 282 15.14 11.66 4.57
CA ASP A 282 15.08 12.99 5.17
C ASP A 282 13.64 13.37 5.54
N THR A 283 13.04 12.53 6.39
CA THR A 283 11.62 12.62 6.78
C THR A 283 11.37 11.90 8.11
N HIS A 284 10.23 12.13 8.75
CA HIS A 284 9.80 11.37 9.93
C HIS A 284 9.04 10.10 9.52
N PHE A 285 9.78 9.00 9.37
CA PHE A 285 9.24 7.72 8.95
C PHE A 285 8.82 6.83 10.14
N ARG A 286 7.71 6.09 10.00
CA ARG A 286 7.24 5.08 10.95
C ARG A 286 6.68 3.85 10.25
N PHE A 287 6.72 2.71 10.93
CA PHE A 287 5.97 1.53 10.54
C PHE A 287 4.63 1.46 11.28
N VAL A 288 3.62 0.91 10.61
CA VAL A 288 2.30 0.63 11.18
C VAL A 288 1.98 -0.84 10.91
N VAL A 289 1.69 -1.61 11.96
CA VAL A 289 1.39 -3.04 11.82
C VAL A 289 -0.12 -3.23 11.68
N THR A 290 -0.55 -3.95 10.64
CA THR A 290 -1.92 -4.40 10.45
C THR A 290 -2.00 -5.92 10.59
N GLU A 291 -2.92 -6.40 11.41
CA GLU A 291 -3.03 -7.82 11.79
C GLU A 291 -3.94 -8.64 10.85
N ALA A 292 -4.56 -7.99 9.87
CA ALA A 292 -5.51 -8.62 8.96
C ALA A 292 -4.82 -9.36 7.80
N GLY A 293 -3.82 -8.74 7.16
CA GLY A 293 -2.92 -9.39 6.18
C GLY A 293 -3.33 -9.21 4.72
N GLY A 294 -4.56 -8.83 4.41
CA GLY A 294 -5.09 -8.73 3.05
C GLY A 294 -4.37 -7.69 2.21
N CYS A 295 -3.97 -6.56 2.81
CA CYS A 295 -3.20 -5.51 2.12
C CYS A 295 -1.72 -5.88 1.89
N ALA A 296 -1.25 -7.03 2.39
CA ALA A 296 0.11 -7.53 2.18
C ALA A 296 0.23 -8.59 1.08
N ILE A 297 -0.91 -9.00 0.51
CA ILE A 297 -0.98 -9.98 -0.58
C ILE A 297 -1.21 -9.23 -1.89
N ASP A 298 -0.12 -9.14 -2.66
CA ASP A 298 -0.09 -8.77 -4.07
C ASP A 298 0.04 -10.02 -4.96
N VAL A 299 -0.30 -9.87 -6.24
CA VAL A 299 -0.15 -10.93 -7.26
C VAL A 299 1.02 -10.57 -8.16
N ASP A 300 2.13 -11.31 -8.11
CA ASP A 300 3.35 -10.99 -8.86
C ASP A 300 3.69 -12.01 -9.96
N THR A 301 3.04 -13.18 -9.95
CA THR A 301 3.32 -14.31 -10.85
C THR A 301 2.05 -15.01 -11.30
N ASP A 302 2.14 -15.72 -12.43
CA ASP A 302 1.10 -16.58 -12.99
C ASP A 302 0.57 -17.60 -11.95
N ALA A 303 1.49 -18.27 -11.23
CA ALA A 303 1.12 -19.25 -10.21
C ALA A 303 0.40 -18.62 -9.00
N GLU A 304 0.79 -17.42 -8.57
CA GLU A 304 0.08 -16.69 -7.52
C GLU A 304 -1.32 -16.28 -7.99
N TYR A 305 -1.45 -15.84 -9.24
CA TYR A 305 -2.76 -15.51 -9.82
C TYR A 305 -3.67 -16.73 -9.90
N ASP A 306 -3.17 -17.87 -10.37
CA ASP A 306 -3.90 -19.13 -10.38
C ASP A 306 -4.34 -19.54 -8.97
N ALA A 307 -3.47 -19.35 -7.97
CA ALA A 307 -3.83 -19.61 -6.58
C ALA A 307 -4.92 -18.66 -6.07
N VAL A 308 -4.84 -17.37 -6.40
CA VAL A 308 -5.89 -16.40 -6.09
C VAL A 308 -7.21 -16.83 -6.73
N GLN A 309 -7.22 -17.20 -8.01
CA GLN A 309 -8.45 -17.62 -8.70
C GLN A 309 -9.05 -18.88 -8.08
N ALA A 310 -8.22 -19.87 -7.74
CA ALA A 310 -8.68 -21.13 -7.16
C ALA A 310 -9.23 -20.98 -5.74
N ARG A 311 -8.68 -20.04 -4.95
CA ARG A 311 -8.97 -19.89 -3.51
C ARG A 311 -9.73 -18.60 -3.16
N PHE A 312 -10.12 -17.78 -4.16
CA PHE A 312 -10.58 -16.42 -3.93
C PHE A 312 -11.71 -16.33 -2.91
N ASP A 313 -12.79 -17.07 -3.11
CA ASP A 313 -13.98 -16.99 -2.25
C ASP A 313 -13.67 -17.44 -0.81
N GLU A 314 -12.85 -18.48 -0.66
CA GLU A 314 -12.43 -18.96 0.63
C GLU A 314 -11.55 -17.94 1.36
N TRP A 315 -10.49 -17.47 0.71
CA TRP A 315 -9.57 -16.48 1.27
C TRP A 315 -10.26 -15.16 1.55
N LYS A 316 -11.16 -14.72 0.67
CA LYS A 316 -11.94 -13.49 0.89
C LYS A 316 -12.83 -13.62 2.13
N ARG A 317 -13.53 -14.74 2.29
CA ARG A 317 -14.37 -15.01 3.47
C ARG A 317 -13.56 -15.05 4.76
N LEU A 318 -12.41 -15.74 4.75
CA LEU A 318 -11.50 -15.79 5.91
C LEU A 318 -10.96 -14.40 6.25
N GLN A 319 -10.57 -13.64 5.23
CA GLN A 319 -10.03 -12.30 5.36
C GLN A 319 -11.06 -11.30 5.92
N ASP A 320 -12.31 -11.39 5.45
CA ASP A 320 -13.40 -10.56 5.94
C ASP A 320 -13.72 -10.90 7.40
N ALA A 321 -13.86 -12.19 7.73
CA ALA A 321 -14.12 -12.64 9.09
C ALA A 321 -13.00 -12.21 10.06
N ARG A 322 -11.73 -12.32 9.64
CA ARG A 322 -10.59 -11.85 10.44
C ARG A 322 -10.62 -10.33 10.61
N SER A 323 -10.84 -9.59 9.52
CA SER A 323 -10.88 -8.12 9.56
C SER A 323 -12.00 -7.61 10.47
N GLU A 324 -13.16 -8.26 10.42
CA GLU A 324 -14.30 -7.96 11.30
C GLU A 324 -14.00 -8.31 12.76
N ALA A 325 -13.38 -9.46 13.04
CA ALA A 325 -12.99 -9.85 14.38
C ALA A 325 -11.96 -8.88 15.01
N LEU A 326 -11.04 -8.36 14.21
CA LEU A 326 -9.98 -7.46 14.68
C LEU A 326 -10.44 -6.01 14.83
N TYR A 327 -11.26 -5.51 13.90
CA TYR A 327 -11.54 -4.08 13.75
C TYR A 327 -13.03 -3.73 13.87
N GLY A 328 -13.89 -4.73 14.02
CA GLY A 328 -15.34 -4.57 14.03
C GLY A 328 -15.98 -4.59 12.64
N PRO A 329 -17.31 -4.46 12.55
CA PRO A 329 -18.04 -4.50 11.29
C PRO A 329 -17.62 -3.35 10.37
N PRO A 330 -17.73 -3.52 9.03
CA PRO A 330 -17.43 -2.46 8.09
C PRO A 330 -18.32 -1.24 8.37
N ALA A 331 -17.74 -0.05 8.34
CA ALA A 331 -18.50 1.17 8.50
C ALA A 331 -19.57 1.25 7.39
N LEU A 332 -20.83 1.38 7.78
CA LEU A 332 -21.92 1.57 6.83
C LEU A 332 -21.62 2.83 5.99
N PRO A 333 -21.80 2.78 4.66
CA PRO A 333 -21.66 3.98 3.83
C PRO A 333 -22.61 5.05 4.37
N ALA A 334 -22.13 6.30 4.44
CA ALA A 334 -22.96 7.39 4.87
C ALA A 334 -24.20 7.46 3.95
N PRO A 335 -25.42 7.62 4.49
CA PRO A 335 -26.61 7.77 3.65
C PRO A 335 -26.37 8.92 2.67
N GLN A 336 -26.63 8.68 1.39
CA GLN A 336 -26.59 9.72 0.37
C GLN A 336 -27.53 10.82 0.81
N ASN A 337 -26.99 12.01 1.11
CA ASN A 337 -27.83 13.17 1.39
C ASN A 337 -28.61 13.47 0.11
N SER A 338 -29.89 13.10 0.09
CA SER A 338 -30.85 13.53 -0.92
C SER A 338 -31.17 15.01 -0.68
N THR A 339 -30.31 15.87 -1.21
CA THR A 339 -30.57 17.30 -1.46
C THR A 339 -30.33 17.45 -2.97
N ASP A 340 -31.26 17.82 -3.84
CA ASP A 340 -32.33 18.79 -3.70
C ASP A 340 -33.33 18.59 -4.87
N SER A 341 -34.57 18.15 -4.59
CA SER A 341 -35.67 18.11 -5.56
C SER A 341 -36.75 19.14 -5.23
N SER A 342 -36.38 20.19 -4.49
CA SER A 342 -37.26 21.25 -4.01
C SER A 342 -37.00 22.59 -4.71
N GLN A 343 -36.94 22.59 -6.04
CA GLN A 343 -37.22 23.78 -6.85
C GLN A 343 -38.15 23.42 -8.01
N LYS A 344 -39.40 23.11 -7.68
CA LYS A 344 -40.53 23.21 -8.61
C LYS A 344 -41.82 23.25 -7.80
N LYS A 345 -42.10 24.42 -7.23
CA LYS A 345 -43.44 24.94 -6.88
C LYS A 345 -43.23 26.26 -6.16
N GLU A 346 -43.35 27.37 -6.89
CA GLU A 346 -44.29 28.46 -6.58
C GLU A 346 -44.11 29.61 -7.58
N ALA A 347 -45.27 30.04 -8.10
CA ALA A 347 -45.64 31.30 -8.77
C ALA A 347 -44.70 31.94 -9.80
#